data_AF-A0A397TVC6-F1
#
_entry.id   AF-A0A397TVC6-F1
#
_cell.length_a   1.000
_cell.length_b   1.000
_cell.length_c   1.000
_cell.angle_alpha   90.00
_cell.angle_beta   90.00
_cell.angle_gamma   90.00
#
_symmetry.space_group_name_H-M   'P 1'
#
loop_
_entity.id
_entity.type
_entity.pdbx_description
1 polymer ?
#
loop_
_entity_poly.entity_id
_entity_poly.type
_entity_poly.pdbx_seq_one_letter_code
_entity_poly.pdbx_strand_id
1 'polypeptide(L)'
;MQNETGAIRANHPIPPNCKLFYFEVDIIDEGKNKIIGIGFCEKEFSLNRMPGWSDGSWGYHGDDGKLFCFSGSGNPYGPFFLLVIPLGVV
;
A
#
# COMPACT_ATOMS: atom_id res chain seq x y z
N MET A 1 -15.56 2.14 17.99
CA MET A 1 -14.17 2.63 17.93
C MET A 1 -13.81 2.72 16.46
N GLN A 2 -13.59 3.93 15.94
CA GLN A 2 -13.10 4.10 14.58
C GLN A 2 -11.73 3.43 14.53
N ASN A 3 -11.53 2.42 13.70
CA ASN A 3 -10.17 1.94 13.42
C ASN A 3 -9.45 3.10 12.73
N GLU A 4 -8.62 3.83 13.47
CA GLU A 4 -7.77 4.87 12.93
C GLU A 4 -6.78 4.17 11.98
N THR A 5 -7.02 4.32 10.68
CA THR A 5 -6.06 3.93 9.65
C THR A 5 -5.24 5.16 9.32
N GLY A 6 -3.92 4.99 9.26
CA GLY A 6 -2.99 6.05 8.88
C GLY A 6 -2.25 5.63 7.62
N ALA A 7 -2.09 6.58 6.70
CA ALA A 7 -1.23 6.44 5.54
C ALA A 7 -0.27 7.62 5.47
N ILE A 8 0.91 7.37 4.90
CA ILE A 8 1.89 8.39 4.55
C ILE A 8 2.16 8.29 3.05
N ARG A 9 2.59 9.40 2.46
CA ARG A 9 2.99 9.48 1.06
C ARG A 9 4.36 10.10 0.95
N ALA A 10 5.13 9.73 -0.08
CA ALA A 10 6.35 10.42 -0.45
C ALA A 10 6.13 11.93 -0.62
N ASN A 11 7.18 12.71 -0.38
CA ASN A 11 7.16 14.17 -0.51
C ASN A 11 7.03 14.67 -1.96
N HIS A 12 7.30 13.79 -2.94
CA HIS A 12 7.18 14.07 -4.37
C HIS A 12 6.51 12.91 -5.12
N PRO A 13 5.76 13.19 -6.19
CA PRO A 13 5.22 12.14 -7.06
C PRO A 13 6.34 11.52 -7.91
N ILE A 14 6.04 10.35 -8.48
CA ILE A 14 6.89 9.74 -9.50
C ILE A 14 7.01 10.71 -10.69
N PRO A 15 8.22 11.06 -11.15
CA PRO A 15 8.39 11.96 -12.29
C PRO A 15 7.74 11.39 -13.56
N PRO A 16 6.96 12.17 -14.35
CA PRO A 16 6.28 11.65 -15.54
C PRO A 16 7.20 11.09 -16.63
N ASN A 17 8.46 11.53 -16.64
CA ASN A 17 9.50 11.04 -17.55
C ASN A 17 10.17 9.74 -17.06
N CYS A 18 9.83 9.28 -15.85
CA CYS A 18 10.27 7.99 -15.32
C CYS A 18 9.44 6.88 -15.99
N LYS A 19 10.05 6.17 -16.95
CA LYS A 19 9.37 5.09 -17.69
C LYS A 19 9.15 3.83 -16.85
N LEU A 20 9.97 3.65 -15.83
CA LEU A 20 9.98 2.49 -14.95
C LEU A 20 10.40 3.01 -13.58
N PHE A 21 9.47 3.00 -12.64
CA PHE A 21 9.71 3.38 -11.26
C PHE A 21 9.71 2.13 -10.40
N TYR A 22 10.53 2.13 -9.36
CA TYR A 22 10.64 1.01 -8.45
C TYR A 22 10.96 1.53 -7.06
N PHE A 23 10.28 0.97 -6.07
CA PHE A 23 10.67 1.15 -4.67
C PHE A 23 10.46 -0.14 -3.89
N GLU A 24 11.22 -0.28 -2.82
CA GLU A 24 11.11 -1.39 -1.88
C GLU A 24 10.69 -0.86 -0.52
N VAL A 25 10.00 -1.72 0.24
CA VAL A 25 9.68 -1.47 1.64
C VAL A 25 10.15 -2.67 2.45
N ASP A 26 11.03 -2.40 3.42
CA ASP A 26 11.42 -3.35 4.44
C ASP A 26 10.47 -3.25 5.63
N ILE A 27 9.81 -4.37 5.95
CA ILE A 27 8.94 -4.44 7.12
C ILE A 27 9.82 -4.82 8.31
N ILE A 28 10.09 -3.84 9.16
CA ILE A 28 10.91 -4.02 10.37
C ILE A 28 10.06 -4.63 11.51
N ASP A 29 8.80 -4.22 11.60
CA ASP A 29 7.83 -4.71 12.57
C ASP A 29 6.43 -4.70 11.92
N GLU A 30 5.76 -5.85 11.92
CA GLU A 30 4.40 -6.03 11.39
C GLU A 30 3.32 -5.48 12.34
N GLY A 31 3.69 -5.18 13.59
CA GLY A 31 2.78 -4.75 14.63
C GLY A 31 1.78 -5.83 15.03
N LYS A 32 0.88 -5.48 15.96
CA LYS A 32 -0.05 -6.44 16.58
C LYS A 32 -1.01 -7.10 15.57
N ASN A 33 -1.47 -6.35 14.58
CA ASN A 33 -2.51 -6.79 13.66
C ASN A 33 -1.98 -7.16 12.26
N LYS A 34 -0.71 -6.88 11.95
CA LYS A 34 -0.08 -7.20 10.65
C LYS A 34 -0.72 -6.52 9.44
N ILE A 35 -1.54 -5.49 9.68
CA ILE A 35 -2.28 -4.75 8.64
C ILE A 35 -1.36 -3.66 8.10
N ILE A 36 -0.66 -3.97 7.02
CA ILE A 36 0.21 -3.05 6.30
C ILE A 36 -0.21 -3.04 4.83
N GLY A 37 -0.48 -1.87 4.29
CA GLY A 37 -0.79 -1.68 2.87
C GLY A 37 0.32 -0.88 2.19
N ILE A 38 0.81 -1.34 1.05
CA ILE A 38 1.86 -0.68 0.27
C ILE A 38 1.35 -0.46 -1.15
N GLY A 39 1.58 0.72 -1.71
CA GLY A 39 1.24 0.99 -3.10
C GLY A 39 1.31 2.46 -3.48
N PHE A 40 0.41 2.88 -4.35
CA PHE A 40 0.41 4.19 -4.98
C PHE A 40 -0.89 4.94 -4.72
N CYS A 41 -0.81 6.26 -4.71
CA CYS A 41 -1.99 7.12 -4.66
C CYS A 41 -1.78 8.45 -5.38
N GLU A 42 -2.90 9.04 -5.80
CA GLU A 42 -2.98 10.39 -6.31
C GLU A 42 -2.77 11.43 -5.18
N LYS A 43 -2.59 12.70 -5.57
CA LYS A 43 -2.24 13.78 -4.65
C LYS A 43 -3.37 14.05 -3.64
N GLU A 44 -4.61 13.85 -4.04
CA GLU A 44 -5.83 14.17 -3.30
C GLU A 44 -6.29 13.02 -2.37
N PHE A 45 -5.62 11.87 -2.40
CA PHE A 45 -5.98 10.70 -1.59
C PHE A 45 -5.98 11.02 -0.08
N SER A 46 -7.00 10.54 0.62
CA SER A 46 -7.15 10.71 2.08
C SER A 46 -6.15 9.84 2.84
N LEU A 47 -5.32 10.47 3.67
CA LEU A 47 -4.35 9.78 4.51
C LEU A 47 -4.96 9.05 5.72
N ASN A 48 -6.29 9.08 5.88
CA ASN A 48 -7.03 8.35 6.90
C ASN A 48 -7.63 7.04 6.35
N ARG A 49 -6.99 6.46 5.32
CA ARG A 49 -7.43 5.27 4.59
C ARG A 49 -6.20 4.46 4.19
N MET A 50 -6.34 3.14 4.10
CA MET A 50 -5.29 2.30 3.55
C MET A 50 -5.17 2.45 2.01
N PRO A 51 -3.96 2.33 1.44
CA PRO A 51 -3.77 2.34 -0.01
C PRO A 51 -4.68 1.32 -0.71
N GLY A 52 -5.34 1.72 -1.80
CA GLY A 52 -6.22 0.87 -2.59
C GLY A 52 -7.71 0.92 -2.22
N TRP A 53 -8.08 1.47 -1.06
CA TRP A 53 -9.48 1.47 -0.57
C TRP A 53 -10.37 2.59 -1.11
N SER A 54 -9.82 3.55 -1.85
CA SER A 54 -10.55 4.71 -2.37
C SER A 54 -10.02 5.13 -3.73
N ASP A 55 -10.83 5.89 -4.46
CA ASP A 55 -10.50 6.42 -5.78
C ASP A 55 -9.10 7.06 -5.81
N GLY A 56 -8.39 6.83 -6.92
CA GLY A 56 -7.02 7.31 -7.10
C GLY A 56 -5.99 6.59 -6.23
N SER A 57 -6.25 5.35 -5.78
CA SER A 57 -5.26 4.57 -5.03
C SER A 57 -5.25 3.08 -5.38
N TRP A 58 -4.07 2.48 -5.21
CA TRP A 58 -3.78 1.06 -5.39
C TRP A 58 -2.95 0.58 -4.22
N GLY A 59 -3.25 -0.60 -3.69
CA GLY A 59 -2.53 -1.13 -2.54
C GLY A 59 -2.52 -2.65 -2.51
N TYR A 60 -1.36 -3.20 -2.20
CA TYR A 60 -1.18 -4.60 -1.82
C TYR A 60 -1.15 -4.68 -0.30
N HIS A 61 -2.00 -5.53 0.28
CA HIS A 61 -2.18 -5.64 1.72
C HIS A 61 -1.54 -6.93 2.24
N GLY A 62 -0.72 -6.79 3.27
CA GLY A 62 0.08 -7.88 3.81
C GLY A 62 -0.67 -8.88 4.66
N ASP A 63 -1.77 -8.46 5.26
CA ASP A 63 -2.60 -9.26 6.16
C ASP A 63 -3.51 -10.25 5.44
N ASP A 64 -3.85 -10.00 4.17
CA ASP A 64 -4.71 -10.87 3.36
C ASP A 64 -4.16 -11.24 1.98
N GLY A 65 -3.00 -10.69 1.59
CA GLY A 65 -2.35 -10.97 0.32
C GLY A 65 -3.11 -10.43 -0.90
N LYS A 66 -4.05 -9.50 -0.71
CA LYS A 66 -4.90 -9.00 -1.79
C LYS A 66 -4.42 -7.68 -2.37
N LEU A 67 -4.74 -7.51 -3.65
CA LEU A 67 -4.64 -6.23 -4.35
C LEU A 67 -5.98 -5.50 -4.28
N PHE A 68 -5.93 -4.26 -3.81
CA PHE A 68 -7.04 -3.32 -3.74
C PHE A 68 -6.82 -2.22 -4.78
N CYS A 69 -7.79 -2.04 -5.67
CA CYS A 69 -7.79 -1.02 -6.70
C CYS A 69 -9.06 -0.19 -6.50
N PHE A 70 -8.92 1.03 -5.96
CA PHE A 70 -10.02 1.99 -5.79
C PHE A 70 -11.31 1.39 -5.18
N SER A 71 -11.16 0.40 -4.29
CA SER A 71 -12.25 -0.41 -3.74
C SER A 71 -11.88 -0.93 -2.36
N GLY A 72 -12.83 -0.94 -1.43
CA GLY A 72 -12.67 -1.60 -0.12
C GLY A 72 -12.70 -3.13 -0.19
N SER A 73 -12.97 -3.70 -1.37
CA SER A 73 -12.96 -5.14 -1.62
C SER A 73 -11.76 -5.51 -2.49
N GLY A 74 -10.78 -6.18 -1.90
CA GLY A 74 -9.57 -6.63 -2.58
C GLY A 74 -9.75 -7.96 -3.32
N ASN A 75 -8.88 -8.21 -4.29
CA ASN A 75 -8.82 -9.46 -5.05
C ASN A 75 -7.56 -10.27 -4.66
N PRO A 76 -7.61 -11.61 -4.66
CA PRO A 76 -6.42 -12.43 -4.46
C PRO A 76 -5.29 -12.04 -5.42
N TYR A 77 -4.08 -11.84 -4.91
CA TYR A 77 -2.96 -11.37 -5.71
C TYR A 77 -1.65 -12.09 -5.39
N GLY A 78 -1.20 -12.03 -4.14
CA GLY A 78 0.10 -12.52 -3.74
C GLY A 78 0.08 -13.24 -2.38
N PRO A 79 1.24 -13.66 -1.89
CA PRO A 79 1.37 -14.20 -0.54
C PRO A 79 1.06 -13.14 0.53
N PHE A 80 1.11 -13.52 1.80
CA PHE A 80 1.18 -12.53 2.89
C PHE A 80 2.57 -11.89 2.92
N PHE A 81 2.68 -10.72 3.56
CA PHE A 81 3.99 -10.13 3.81
C PHE A 81 4.80 -11.02 4.76
N LEU A 82 6.06 -11.26 4.43
CA LEU A 82 7.00 -11.99 5.29
C LEU A 82 8.08 -11.01 5.74
N LEU A 83 8.38 -11.00 7.04
CA LEU A 83 9.33 -10.09 7.70
C LEU A 83 10.73 -10.04 7.04
N VAL A 84 11.09 -11.08 6.29
CA VAL A 84 12.45 -11.28 5.76
C VAL A 84 12.59 -11.01 4.26
N ILE A 85 11.54 -10.52 3.58
CA ILE A 85 11.58 -10.31 2.13
C ILE A 85 11.27 -8.83 1.81
N PRO A 86 12.20 -8.09 1.17
CA PRO A 86 11.89 -6.76 0.65
C PRO A 86 10.75 -6.87 -0.39
N LEU A 87 9.71 -6.06 -0.21
CA LEU A 87 8.58 -6.03 -1.14
C LEU A 87 8.86 -5.02 -2.23
N GLY A 88 9.12 -5.53 -3.44
CA GLY A 88 9.25 -4.71 -4.63
C GLY A 88 7.89 -4.28 -5.16
N VAL A 89 7.71 -2.97 -5.33
CA VAL A 89 6.58 -2.41 -6.07
C VAL A 89 7.10 -1.80 -7.36
N VAL A 90 6.68 -2.38 -8.48
CA VAL A 90 6.96 -1.91 -9.84
C VAL A 90 5.79 -1.11 -10.36
#